data_AF-A0A934SF59-F1
#
_entry.id   AF-A0A934SF59-F1
#
_cell.length_a   1.000
_cell.length_b   1.000
_cell.length_c   1.000
_cell.angle_alpha   90.00
_cell.angle_beta   90.00
_cell.angle_gamma   90.00
#
_symmetry.space_group_name_H-M   'P 1'
#
loop_
_entity.id
_entity.type
_entity.pdbx_description
1 polymer ?
#
loop_
_entity_poly.entity_id
_entity_poly.type
_entity_poly.pdbx_seq_one_letter_code
_entity_poly.pdbx_strand_id
1 'polypeptide(L)'
;MDFPAVRILCKSSHMTNSTLRFFFAYGAGGCLWAGDTTTREKLGVGPVDASFRDLQGREIVGPKLLISVPARDLRDQIDFEHSAYLNPLYQPDPSLWTQALCECFNAKVDTLIALLRHELGARYDILDQQPRYSEDPRLAAYLLLHPDLSPVNTVTPPFDR
;
A
#
# COMPACT_ATOMS: atom_id res chain seq x y z
N MET A 1 -18.96 40.76 -48.29
CA MET A 1 -19.44 39.37 -48.12
C MET A 1 -18.43 38.69 -47.22
N ASP A 2 -18.80 38.57 -45.95
CA ASP A 2 -17.92 38.20 -44.85
C ASP A 2 -18.12 36.71 -44.53
N PHE A 3 -17.04 35.93 -44.55
CA PHE A 3 -17.08 34.51 -44.20
C PHE A 3 -16.75 34.35 -42.71
N PRO A 4 -17.59 33.69 -41.88
CA PRO A 4 -17.21 33.46 -40.51
C PRO A 4 -16.21 32.30 -40.44
N ALA A 5 -15.02 32.61 -39.94
CA ALA A 5 -14.03 31.61 -39.57
C ALA A 5 -14.58 30.78 -38.39
N VAL A 6 -14.91 29.51 -38.66
CA VAL A 6 -15.22 28.52 -37.63
C VAL A 6 -13.91 28.21 -36.89
N ARG A 7 -13.72 28.84 -35.72
CA ARG A 7 -12.70 28.42 -34.77
C ARG A 7 -13.11 27.07 -34.18
N ILE A 8 -12.51 26.00 -34.69
CA ILE A 8 -12.47 24.71 -34.01
C ILE A 8 -11.68 24.92 -32.73
N LEU A 9 -12.38 25.10 -31.61
CA LEU A 9 -11.80 24.97 -30.28
C LEU A 9 -11.39 23.52 -30.10
N CYS A 10 -10.12 23.23 -30.40
CA CYS A 10 -9.47 22.03 -29.93
C CYS A 10 -9.43 22.14 -28.40
N LYS A 11 -10.43 21.59 -27.72
CA LYS A 11 -10.40 21.42 -26.27
C LYS A 11 -9.21 20.50 -26.01
N SER A 12 -8.11 21.08 -25.54
CA SER A 12 -7.03 20.31 -24.93
C SER A 12 -7.63 19.71 -23.66
N SER A 13 -8.19 18.51 -23.77
CA SER A 13 -8.49 17.66 -22.63
C SER A 13 -7.15 17.38 -21.97
N HIS A 14 -6.82 18.16 -20.93
CA HIS A 14 -5.95 17.66 -19.88
C HIS A 14 -6.62 16.38 -19.39
N MET A 15 -6.16 15.23 -19.89
CA MET A 15 -6.52 13.96 -19.28
C MET A 15 -5.87 13.99 -17.91
N THR A 16 -6.64 14.39 -16.90
CA THR A 16 -6.23 14.21 -15.51
C THR A 16 -6.08 12.72 -15.32
N ASN A 17 -4.85 12.27 -15.07
CA ASN A 17 -4.60 10.87 -14.75
C ASN A 17 -5.47 10.47 -13.57
N SER A 18 -6.04 9.27 -13.64
CA SER A 18 -6.78 8.66 -12.53
C SER A 18 -5.85 8.58 -11.31
N THR A 19 -6.32 8.91 -10.11
CA THR A 19 -5.52 8.93 -8.89
C THR A 19 -5.63 7.60 -8.14
N LEU A 20 -4.49 7.06 -7.73
CA LEU A 20 -4.37 5.95 -6.79
C LEU A 20 -3.80 6.46 -5.46
N ARG A 21 -4.31 5.94 -4.35
CA ARG A 21 -3.75 6.13 -3.01
C ARG A 21 -2.93 4.90 -2.67
N PHE A 22 -1.75 5.11 -2.12
CA PHE A 22 -0.84 4.06 -1.72
C PHE A 22 -0.74 4.01 -0.18
N PHE A 23 -1.22 2.92 0.43
CA PHE A 23 -1.03 2.61 1.85
C PHE A 23 -1.45 1.15 2.12
N PHE A 24 -0.85 0.54 3.14
CA PHE A 24 -1.24 -0.78 3.62
C PHE A 24 -2.32 -0.65 4.70
N ALA A 25 -3.35 -1.48 4.58
CA ALA A 25 -4.38 -1.62 5.61
C ALA A 25 -4.36 -3.07 6.12
N TYR A 26 -4.52 -3.23 7.43
CA TYR A 26 -4.42 -4.53 8.09
C TYR A 26 -5.34 -5.57 7.42
N GLY A 27 -4.74 -6.64 6.87
CA GLY A 27 -5.46 -7.74 6.24
C GLY A 27 -6.11 -7.43 4.89
N ALA A 28 -5.74 -6.32 4.25
CA ALA A 28 -6.30 -5.95 2.94
C ALA A 28 -5.68 -6.75 1.77
N GLY A 29 -4.44 -7.24 1.90
CA GLY A 29 -3.77 -8.04 0.86
C GLY A 29 -3.29 -7.23 -0.35
N GLY A 30 -3.32 -5.90 -0.27
CA GLY A 30 -2.83 -4.99 -1.30
C GLY A 30 -2.72 -3.56 -0.80
N CYS A 31 -2.09 -2.70 -1.61
CA CYS A 31 -1.70 -1.35 -1.16
C CYS A 31 -2.18 -0.22 -2.07
N LEU A 32 -2.80 -0.50 -3.21
CA LEU A 32 -3.31 0.51 -4.14
C LEU A 32 -4.81 0.65 -4.04
N TRP A 33 -5.29 1.86 -3.79
CA TRP A 33 -6.71 2.16 -3.60
C TRP A 33 -7.14 3.24 -4.58
N ALA A 34 -8.41 3.25 -5.00
CA ALA A 34 -8.93 4.36 -5.78
C ALA A 34 -8.85 5.67 -4.99
N GLY A 35 -8.21 6.69 -5.58
CA GLY A 35 -8.02 8.01 -4.97
C GLY A 35 -9.07 9.05 -5.33
N ASP A 36 -9.87 8.77 -6.35
CA ASP A 36 -10.96 9.63 -6.81
C ASP A 36 -12.15 8.80 -7.31
N THR A 37 -13.28 9.47 -7.55
CA THR A 37 -14.52 8.84 -8.03
C THR A 37 -14.35 8.15 -9.39
N THR A 38 -13.61 8.76 -10.32
CA THR A 38 -13.38 8.21 -11.67
C THR A 38 -12.58 6.92 -11.60
N THR A 39 -11.53 6.89 -10.77
CA THR A 39 -10.71 5.71 -10.54
C THR A 39 -11.50 4.61 -9.85
N ARG A 40 -12.37 4.97 -8.90
CA ARG A 40 -13.26 4.02 -8.22
C ARG A 40 -14.33 3.45 -9.15
N GLU A 41 -14.86 4.22 -10.09
CA GLU A 41 -15.81 3.70 -11.08
C GLU A 41 -15.14 2.71 -12.04
N LYS A 42 -13.86 2.94 -12.40
CA LYS A 42 -13.09 2.05 -13.28
C LYS A 42 -12.59 0.78 -12.57
N LEU A 43 -12.08 0.92 -11.35
CA LEU A 43 -11.39 -0.16 -10.62
C LEU A 43 -12.19 -0.66 -9.41
N GLY A 44 -13.37 -0.14 -9.13
CA GLY A 44 -14.21 -0.51 -8.00
C GLY A 44 -13.63 -0.17 -6.63
N VAL A 45 -14.10 -0.89 -5.61
CA VAL A 45 -13.73 -0.73 -4.20
C VAL A 45 -12.69 -1.75 -3.76
N GLY A 46 -12.00 -1.45 -2.65
CA GLY A 46 -10.94 -2.27 -2.07
C GLY A 46 -9.56 -1.99 -2.69
N PRO A 47 -8.52 -2.71 -2.25
CA PRO A 47 -7.22 -2.66 -2.88
C PRO A 47 -7.33 -3.24 -4.30
N VAL A 48 -6.93 -2.46 -5.30
CA VAL A 48 -7.14 -2.79 -6.72
C VAL A 48 -6.08 -3.74 -7.26
N ASP A 49 -4.97 -3.88 -6.55
CA ASP A 49 -3.85 -4.74 -6.87
C ASP A 49 -3.90 -6.11 -6.17
N ALA A 50 -4.81 -6.31 -5.21
CA ALA A 50 -4.98 -7.56 -4.47
C ALA A 50 -5.86 -8.58 -5.19
N SER A 51 -5.56 -9.87 -4.99
CA SER A 51 -6.47 -10.97 -5.29
C SER A 51 -7.39 -11.26 -4.10
N PHE A 52 -8.64 -11.64 -4.35
CA PHE A 52 -9.53 -12.18 -3.33
C PHE A 52 -9.39 -13.70 -3.27
N ARG A 53 -9.15 -14.23 -2.08
CA ARG A 53 -8.99 -15.67 -1.82
C ARG A 53 -10.10 -16.21 -0.93
N ASP A 54 -10.45 -17.47 -1.10
CA ASP A 54 -11.35 -18.18 -0.18
C ASP A 54 -10.64 -18.56 1.13
N LEU A 55 -11.38 -19.17 2.06
CA LEU A 55 -10.84 -19.65 3.34
C LEU A 55 -9.79 -20.76 3.17
N GLN A 56 -9.69 -21.37 1.98
CA GLN A 56 -8.69 -22.38 1.62
C GLN A 56 -7.49 -21.76 0.88
N GLY A 57 -7.44 -20.43 0.74
CA GLY A 57 -6.38 -19.70 0.07
C GLY A 57 -6.44 -19.72 -1.47
N ARG A 58 -7.48 -20.31 -2.06
CA ARG A 58 -7.66 -20.36 -3.51
C ARG A 58 -8.15 -19.01 -4.02
N GLU A 59 -7.57 -18.53 -5.10
CA GLU A 59 -8.01 -17.28 -5.73
C GLU A 59 -9.42 -17.44 -6.30
N ILE A 60 -10.34 -16.57 -5.86
CA ILE A 60 -11.70 -16.46 -6.38
C ILE A 60 -11.75 -15.37 -7.45
N VAL A 61 -11.07 -14.24 -7.20
CA VAL A 61 -11.05 -13.07 -8.08
C VAL A 61 -9.64 -12.51 -8.12
N GLY A 62 -9.08 -12.39 -9.32
CA GLY A 62 -7.77 -11.78 -9.52
C GLY A 62 -7.78 -10.25 -9.34
N PRO A 63 -6.60 -9.62 -9.35
CA PRO A 63 -6.47 -8.18 -9.16
C PRO A 63 -6.98 -7.41 -10.37
N LYS A 64 -7.57 -6.24 -10.12
CA LYS A 64 -8.10 -5.37 -11.17
C LYS A 64 -7.01 -4.54 -11.83
N LEU A 65 -5.92 -4.31 -11.10
CA LEU A 65 -4.73 -3.63 -11.59
C LEU A 65 -3.54 -4.59 -11.50
N LEU A 66 -3.03 -4.97 -12.67
CA LEU A 66 -1.85 -5.81 -12.77
C LEU A 66 -0.58 -4.98 -12.56
N ILE A 67 0.23 -5.41 -11.60
CA ILE A 67 1.60 -4.94 -11.35
C ILE A 67 2.59 -6.06 -11.72
N SER A 68 3.86 -5.72 -11.88
CA SER A 68 4.90 -6.70 -12.20
C SER A 68 5.06 -7.75 -11.09
N VAL A 69 5.71 -8.88 -11.41
CA VAL A 69 6.04 -9.91 -10.41
C VAL A 69 6.91 -9.33 -9.29
N PRO A 70 8.01 -8.60 -9.55
CA PRO A 70 8.79 -7.98 -8.48
C PRO A 70 7.98 -7.03 -7.58
N ALA A 71 7.06 -6.24 -8.15
CA ALA A 71 6.21 -5.35 -7.36
C ALA A 71 5.23 -6.13 -6.48
N ARG A 72 4.67 -7.23 -7.01
CA ARG A 72 3.76 -8.11 -6.28
C ARG A 72 4.46 -8.80 -5.12
N ASP A 73 5.63 -9.38 -5.35
CA ASP A 73 6.40 -10.10 -4.33
C ASP A 73 6.81 -9.15 -3.20
N LEU A 74 7.30 -7.95 -3.55
CA LEU A 74 7.66 -6.94 -2.57
C LEU A 74 6.44 -6.44 -1.78
N ARG A 75 5.30 -6.23 -2.45
CA ARG A 75 4.06 -5.87 -1.78
C ARG A 75 3.61 -6.95 -0.81
N ASP A 76 3.59 -8.22 -1.23
CA ASP A 76 3.13 -9.33 -0.39
C ASP A 76 4.03 -9.47 0.85
N GLN A 77 5.34 -9.26 0.69
CA GLN A 77 6.27 -9.19 1.80
C GLN A 77 5.97 -8.02 2.76
N ILE A 78 5.71 -6.82 2.25
CA ILE A 78 5.40 -5.65 3.07
C ILE A 78 4.03 -5.79 3.76
N ASP A 79 3.02 -6.32 3.09
CA ASP A 79 1.69 -6.59 3.66
C ASP A 79 1.80 -7.58 4.83
N PHE A 80 2.56 -8.65 4.63
CA PHE A 80 2.85 -9.62 5.68
C PHE A 80 3.56 -8.96 6.87
N GLU A 81 4.62 -8.19 6.63
CA GLU A 81 5.32 -7.46 7.69
C GLU A 81 4.36 -6.51 8.42
N HIS A 82 3.61 -5.68 7.70
CA HIS A 82 2.67 -4.71 8.26
C HIS A 82 1.60 -5.35 9.15
N SER A 83 1.20 -6.60 8.88
CA SER A 83 0.27 -7.36 9.73
C SER A 83 0.78 -7.57 11.16
N ALA A 84 2.09 -7.44 11.40
CA ALA A 84 2.71 -7.55 12.71
C ALA A 84 3.04 -6.17 13.34
N TYR A 85 2.61 -5.05 12.74
CA TYR A 85 2.90 -3.72 13.27
C TYR A 85 2.11 -3.41 14.55
N LEU A 86 0.84 -3.79 14.60
CA LEU A 86 -0.03 -3.51 15.75
C LEU A 86 0.39 -4.32 16.97
N ASN A 87 0.24 -3.74 18.16
CA ASN A 87 0.53 -4.42 19.41
C ASN A 87 -0.37 -5.67 19.57
N PRO A 88 0.21 -6.85 19.89
CA PRO A 88 -0.52 -8.10 19.93
C PRO A 88 -1.45 -8.25 21.14
N LEU A 89 -1.20 -7.51 22.23
CA LEU A 89 -2.06 -7.54 23.43
C LEU A 89 -3.24 -6.58 23.28
N TYR A 90 -2.98 -5.35 22.84
CA TYR A 90 -4.01 -4.33 22.66
C TYR A 90 -3.58 -3.32 21.60
N GLN A 91 -4.30 -3.25 20.48
CA GLN A 91 -3.85 -2.50 19.28
C GLN A 91 -3.44 -1.02 19.52
N PRO A 92 -4.09 -0.25 20.41
CA PRO A 92 -3.68 1.13 20.71
C PRO A 92 -2.36 1.27 21.51
N ASP A 93 -1.86 0.18 22.09
CA ASP A 93 -0.58 0.16 22.79
C ASP A 93 0.60 0.23 21.82
N PRO A 94 1.81 0.54 22.32
CA PRO A 94 3.00 0.71 21.48
C PRO A 94 3.24 -0.50 20.58
N SER A 95 3.57 -0.25 19.31
CA SER A 95 4.13 -1.30 18.46
C SER A 95 5.39 -1.87 19.10
N LEU A 96 5.60 -3.18 18.98
CA LEU A 96 6.80 -3.84 19.49
C LEU A 96 8.00 -3.70 18.53
N TRP A 97 7.82 -3.04 17.38
CA TRP A 97 8.86 -2.88 16.38
C TRP A 97 9.99 -1.99 16.88
N THR A 98 11.21 -2.48 16.73
CA THR A 98 12.39 -1.64 16.97
C THR A 98 12.59 -0.62 15.86
N GLN A 99 13.42 0.38 16.16
CA GLN A 99 13.81 1.39 15.17
C GLN A 99 14.42 0.76 13.91
N ALA A 100 15.26 -0.27 14.06
CA ALA A 100 15.88 -0.99 12.95
C ALA A 100 14.84 -1.67 12.05
N LEU A 101 13.82 -2.29 12.63
CA LEU A 101 12.74 -2.91 11.86
C LEU A 101 11.90 -1.85 11.13
N CYS A 102 11.59 -0.73 11.79
CA CYS A 102 10.88 0.39 11.17
C CYS A 102 11.63 0.93 9.94
N GLU A 103 12.95 1.11 10.04
CA GLU A 103 13.80 1.55 8.94
C GLU A 103 13.82 0.55 7.78
N CYS A 104 13.98 -0.74 8.07
CA CYS A 104 13.92 -1.79 7.06
C CYS A 104 12.56 -1.82 6.33
N PHE A 105 11.46 -1.68 7.06
CA PHE A 105 10.12 -1.61 6.49
C PHE A 105 9.95 -0.37 5.60
N ASN A 106 10.31 0.81 6.10
CA ASN A 106 10.18 2.07 5.35
C ASN A 106 11.00 2.04 4.05
N ALA A 107 12.20 1.47 4.06
CA ALA A 107 13.03 1.33 2.86
C ALA A 107 12.38 0.43 1.79
N LYS A 108 11.69 -0.65 2.20
CA LYS A 108 10.91 -1.50 1.28
C LYS A 108 9.71 -0.76 0.71
N VAL A 109 9.00 0.01 1.55
CA VAL A 109 7.89 0.87 1.12
C VAL A 109 8.35 1.88 0.08
N ASP A 110 9.48 2.55 0.32
CA ASP A 110 10.06 3.54 -0.60
C ASP A 110 10.50 2.87 -1.92
N THR A 111 11.03 1.66 -1.86
CA THR A 111 11.36 0.86 -3.05
C THR A 111 10.11 0.50 -3.84
N LEU A 112 9.04 0.03 -3.17
CA LEU A 112 7.80 -0.37 -3.81
C LEU A 112 7.12 0.82 -4.49
N ILE A 113 7.01 1.97 -3.81
CA ILE A 113 6.33 3.12 -4.41
C ILE A 113 7.11 3.67 -5.62
N ALA A 114 8.44 3.64 -5.59
CA ALA A 114 9.27 4.00 -6.75
C ALA A 114 9.00 3.06 -7.93
N LEU A 115 8.95 1.75 -7.68
CA LEU A 115 8.63 0.74 -8.69
C LEU A 115 7.23 0.93 -9.29
N LEU A 116 6.22 1.13 -8.44
CA LEU A 116 4.83 1.35 -8.88
C LEU A 116 4.69 2.65 -9.69
N ARG A 117 5.38 3.73 -9.30
CA ARG A 117 5.39 4.98 -10.06
C ARG A 117 6.02 4.79 -11.43
N HIS A 118 7.09 4.01 -11.53
CA HIS A 118 7.69 3.67 -12.82
C HIS A 118 6.72 2.84 -13.70
N GLU A 119 6.04 1.84 -13.13
CA GLU A 119 5.15 0.95 -13.87
C GLU A 119 3.80 1.58 -14.27
N LEU A 120 3.26 2.46 -13.42
CA LEU A 120 1.88 2.94 -13.52
C LEU A 120 1.77 4.45 -13.76
N GLY A 121 2.85 5.22 -13.57
CA GLY A 121 2.85 6.69 -13.59
C GLY A 121 2.38 7.33 -14.89
N ALA A 122 2.46 6.61 -16.01
CA ALA A 122 1.92 7.08 -17.29
C ALA A 122 0.38 7.13 -17.32
N ARG A 123 -0.29 6.35 -16.47
CA ARG A 123 -1.76 6.19 -16.43
C ARG A 123 -2.38 6.71 -15.14
N TYR A 124 -1.63 6.66 -14.06
CA TYR A 124 -2.12 6.97 -12.73
C TYR A 124 -1.18 7.93 -11.99
N ASP A 125 -1.76 8.87 -11.26
CA ASP A 125 -1.02 9.60 -10.22
C ASP A 125 -1.08 8.80 -8.92
N ILE A 126 0.06 8.58 -8.27
CA ILE A 126 0.15 7.75 -7.04
C ILE A 126 0.46 8.64 -5.85
N LEU A 127 -0.57 8.85 -5.03
CA LEU A 127 -0.51 9.56 -3.76
C LEU A 127 0.00 8.64 -2.66
N ASP A 128 1.20 8.92 -2.19
CA ASP A 128 1.77 8.24 -1.04
C ASP A 128 1.05 8.65 0.25
N GLN A 129 0.39 7.70 0.90
CA GLN A 129 -0.29 7.90 2.17
C GLN A 129 0.16 6.90 3.23
N GLN A 130 1.17 6.09 2.93
CA GLN A 130 1.72 5.15 3.90
C GLN A 130 2.52 5.97 4.93
N PRO A 131 2.18 5.93 6.23
CA PRO A 131 3.05 6.51 7.24
C PRO A 131 4.40 5.80 7.23
N ARG A 132 5.48 6.56 7.40
CA ARG A 132 6.79 6.00 7.68
C ARG A 132 6.90 5.83 9.19
N TYR A 133 7.16 4.61 9.62
CA TYR A 133 7.17 4.27 11.04
C TYR A 133 8.50 4.65 11.69
N SER A 134 8.43 4.91 12.98
CA SER A 134 9.57 4.96 13.89
C SER A 134 9.23 4.11 15.11
N GLU A 135 10.25 3.70 15.85
CA GLU A 135 10.04 3.06 17.15
C GLU A 135 9.10 3.92 18.01
N ASP A 136 8.12 3.30 18.65
CA ASP A 136 7.23 4.03 19.56
C ASP A 136 8.05 4.47 20.78
N PRO A 137 8.08 5.77 21.13
CA PRO A 137 8.87 6.27 22.24
C PRO A 137 8.48 5.66 23.61
N ARG A 138 7.30 5.05 23.70
CA ARG A 138 6.79 4.37 24.89
C ARG A 138 7.22 2.90 24.95
N LEU A 139 7.81 2.33 23.89
CA LEU A 139 8.12 0.90 23.81
C LEU A 139 8.97 0.42 24.98
N ALA A 140 10.05 1.14 25.30
CA ALA A 140 10.95 0.75 26.41
C ALA A 140 10.21 0.68 27.76
N ALA A 141 9.38 1.68 28.07
CA ALA A 141 8.58 1.68 29.30
C ALA A 141 7.51 0.60 29.29
N TYR A 142 6.89 0.35 28.13
CA TYR A 142 5.89 -0.71 27.96
C TYR A 142 6.50 -2.10 28.21
N LEU A 143 7.68 -2.40 27.66
CA LEU A 143 8.35 -3.69 27.86
C LEU A 143 8.74 -3.94 29.34
N LEU A 144 9.04 -2.89 30.11
CA LEU A 144 9.28 -3.03 31.56
C LEU A 144 8.03 -3.45 32.33
N LEU A 145 6.84 -3.07 31.86
CA LEU A 145 5.56 -3.46 32.46
C LEU A 145 5.05 -4.82 31.95
N HIS A 146 5.58 -5.28 30.83
CA HIS A 146 5.19 -6.52 30.16
C HIS A 146 6.41 -7.42 29.93
N PRO A 147 6.96 -8.06 30.99
CA PRO A 147 8.23 -8.80 30.91
C PRO A 147 8.17 -10.04 30.02
N ASP A 148 6.97 -10.53 29.68
CA ASP A 148 6.76 -11.64 28.75
C ASP A 148 6.86 -11.22 27.27
N LEU A 149 6.92 -9.91 26.99
CA LEU A 149 7.10 -9.37 25.65
C LEU A 149 8.56 -9.07 25.36
N SER A 150 8.90 -9.09 24.07
CA SER A 150 10.23 -8.74 23.59
C SER A 150 10.12 -7.79 22.39
N PRO A 151 11.12 -6.91 22.20
CA PRO A 151 11.18 -6.08 21.02
C PRO A 151 11.29 -6.96 19.76
N VAL A 152 10.59 -6.56 18.70
CA VAL A 152 10.56 -7.25 17.42
C VAL A 152 11.53 -6.56 16.47
N ASN A 153 12.59 -7.27 16.10
CA ASN A 153 13.62 -6.78 15.19
C ASN A 153 13.45 -7.28 13.76
N THR A 154 12.72 -8.38 13.59
CA THR A 154 12.42 -8.97 12.28
C THR A 154 11.03 -9.59 12.32
N VAL A 155 10.35 -9.57 11.17
CA VAL A 155 9.09 -10.27 10.96
C VAL A 155 9.36 -11.29 9.85
N THR A 156 9.24 -12.57 10.19
CA THR A 156 9.52 -13.66 9.26
C THR A 156 8.21 -14.30 8.81
N PRO A 157 8.01 -14.51 7.49
CA PRO A 157 6.87 -15.28 7.02
C PRO A 157 6.91 -16.69 7.61
N PRO A 158 5.77 -17.25 8.04
CA PRO A 158 5.71 -18.67 8.33
C PRO A 158 6.05 -19.39 7.02
N PHE A 159 7.18 -20.09 7.01
CA PHE A 159 7.83 -20.85 5.93
C PHE A 159 7.10 -20.97 4.58
N ASP A 160 7.87 -20.70 3.50
CA ASP A 160 7.59 -20.90 2.07
C ASP A 160 6.33 -21.74 1.72
N ARG A 161 5.26 -21.02 1.37
CA ARG A 161 4.69 -21.06 0.00
C ARG A 161 4.82 -22.33 -0.84
#